data_AF-A0A4Q5Z2X2-F1
#
_entry.id   AF-A0A4Q5Z2X2-F1
#
_cell.length_a   1.000
_cell.length_b   1.000
_cell.length_c   1.000
_cell.angle_alpha   90.00
_cell.angle_beta   90.00
_cell.angle_gamma   90.00
#
_symmetry.space_group_name_H-M   'P 1'
#
loop_
_entity.id
_entity.type
_entity.pdbx_description
1 polymer ?
#
loop_
_entity_poly.entity_id
_entity_poly.type
_entity_poly.pdbx_seq_one_letter_code
_entity_poly.pdbx_strand_id
1 'polypeptide(L)'
;MENQEELSHKESLRLIEEMIYKAKNSYHESGTSALLWGGTIMLCSAVTFANSWWRISWLNQVWWLTLIALVPQVIISIRESKVQKFKSHTDDAMSGIWISFGVAIFLLTFYTNVVKSEGSACLFLILYGMPTFATGYTHRFTPMIIGGIICWVCAIVSVYTSSQIDFILFFLAAFFAWFLPGLILRSHYLKKRANV
;
A
#
# COMPACT_ATOMS: atom_id res chain seq x y z
N MET A 1 52.91 16.04 -1.06
CA MET A 1 51.87 15.46 -1.94
C MET A 1 51.35 14.12 -1.41
N GLU A 2 51.96 13.51 -0.38
CA GLU A 2 51.53 12.22 0.22
C GLU A 2 50.22 12.24 1.05
N ASN A 3 49.76 13.39 1.57
CA ASN A 3 48.59 13.42 2.47
C ASN A 3 47.21 13.38 1.77
N GLN A 4 47.12 13.63 0.45
CA GLN A 4 45.82 13.64 -0.25
C GLN A 4 45.36 12.23 -0.66
N GLU A 5 46.28 11.31 -0.93
CA GLU A 5 45.95 9.93 -1.32
C GLU A 5 45.51 9.07 -0.12
N GLU A 6 46.10 9.25 1.07
CA GLU A 6 45.66 8.56 2.29
C GLU A 6 44.26 9.00 2.77
N LEU A 7 43.91 10.29 2.61
CA LEU A 7 42.57 10.81 2.90
C LEU A 7 41.53 10.18 1.95
N SER A 8 41.85 10.08 0.66
CA SER A 8 40.99 9.43 -0.36
C SER A 8 40.79 7.93 -0.09
N HIS A 9 41.82 7.24 0.39
CA HIS A 9 41.70 5.81 0.73
C HIS A 9 40.81 5.57 1.96
N LYS A 10 40.94 6.39 3.00
CA LYS A 10 40.03 6.32 4.17
C LYS A 10 38.60 6.72 3.82
N GLU A 11 38.42 7.71 2.95
CA GLU A 11 37.09 8.12 2.47
C GLU A 11 36.43 7.06 1.60
N SER A 12 37.17 6.39 0.72
CA SER A 12 36.64 5.29 -0.11
C SER A 12 36.33 4.05 0.73
N LEU A 13 37.16 3.70 1.71
CA LEU A 13 36.85 2.64 2.67
C LEU A 13 35.61 2.97 3.49
N ARG A 14 35.48 4.20 3.98
CA ARG A 14 34.29 4.67 4.69
C ARG A 14 33.05 4.68 3.78
N LEU A 15 33.18 5.06 2.52
CA LEU A 15 32.11 5.02 1.52
C LEU A 15 31.67 3.58 1.23
N ILE A 16 32.62 2.64 1.09
CA ILE A 16 32.34 1.22 0.91
C ILE A 16 31.65 0.67 2.15
N GLU A 17 32.11 1.02 3.34
CA GLU A 17 31.50 0.61 4.61
C GLU A 17 30.10 1.21 4.77
N GLU A 18 29.88 2.45 4.35
CA GLU A 18 28.57 3.09 4.27
C GLU A 18 27.68 2.40 3.24
N MET A 19 28.20 2.04 2.07
CA MET A 19 27.48 1.32 1.01
C MET A 19 27.13 -0.11 1.45
N ILE A 20 28.02 -0.81 2.16
CA ILE A 20 27.80 -2.14 2.73
C ILE A 20 26.81 -2.06 3.90
N TYR A 21 26.95 -1.07 4.78
CA TYR A 21 26.03 -0.82 5.89
C TYR A 21 24.64 -0.45 5.38
N LYS A 22 24.55 0.41 4.37
CA LYS A 22 23.31 0.81 3.71
C LYS A 22 22.72 -0.37 2.94
N ALA A 23 23.50 -1.18 2.23
CA ALA A 23 23.00 -2.43 1.62
C ALA A 23 22.50 -3.45 2.66
N LYS A 24 23.14 -3.51 3.83
CA LYS A 24 22.77 -4.42 4.93
C LYS A 24 21.52 -3.95 5.69
N ASN A 25 21.29 -2.63 5.79
CA ASN A 25 20.19 -2.03 6.56
C ASN A 25 19.08 -1.34 5.73
N SER A 26 19.18 -1.19 4.41
CA SER A 26 18.22 -0.38 3.62
C SER A 26 16.92 -1.09 3.24
N TYR A 27 16.57 -2.20 3.86
CA TYR A 27 15.26 -2.82 3.64
C TYR A 27 14.57 -3.09 4.96
N HIS A 28 13.90 -2.05 5.45
CA HIS A 28 13.07 -2.08 6.65
C HIS A 28 11.63 -1.66 6.30
N GLU A 29 11.07 -2.21 5.22
CA GLU A 29 9.63 -2.22 5.06
C GLU A 29 9.08 -3.42 5.84
N SER A 30 8.42 -3.14 6.96
CA SER A 30 7.91 -4.17 7.87
C SER A 30 6.73 -4.97 7.27
N GLY A 31 6.17 -4.51 6.15
CA GLY A 31 4.90 -4.99 5.58
C GLY A 31 3.70 -4.72 6.48
N THR A 32 3.87 -4.07 7.63
CA THR A 32 2.82 -3.84 8.62
C THR A 32 1.79 -2.83 8.10
N SER A 33 2.23 -1.76 7.45
CA SER A 33 1.36 -0.74 6.83
C SER A 33 0.52 -1.31 5.69
N ALA A 34 1.10 -2.18 4.85
CA ALA A 34 0.38 -2.88 3.79
C ALA A 34 -0.65 -3.88 4.34
N LEU A 35 -0.26 -4.67 5.36
CA LEU A 35 -1.15 -5.63 6.02
C LEU A 35 -2.34 -4.97 6.71
N LEU A 36 -2.11 -3.86 7.42
CA LEU A 36 -3.17 -3.13 8.11
C LEU A 36 -4.15 -2.54 7.10
N TRP A 37 -3.66 -1.88 6.05
CA TRP A 37 -4.54 -1.27 5.05
C TRP A 37 -5.33 -2.32 4.26
N GLY A 38 -4.64 -3.32 3.71
CA GLY A 38 -5.27 -4.42 2.97
C GLY A 38 -6.25 -5.21 3.82
N GLY A 39 -5.86 -5.55 5.05
CA GLY A 39 -6.71 -6.28 5.99
C GLY A 39 -7.95 -5.49 6.41
N THR A 40 -7.83 -4.18 6.59
CA THR A 40 -8.97 -3.32 6.94
C THR A 40 -9.99 -3.26 5.80
N ILE A 41 -9.54 -2.95 4.57
CA ILE A 41 -10.45 -2.86 3.42
C ILE A 41 -11.08 -4.22 3.12
N MET A 42 -10.30 -5.29 3.19
CA MET A 42 -10.77 -6.67 3.04
C MET A 42 -11.86 -7.00 4.07
N LEU A 43 -11.61 -6.76 5.36
CA LEU A 43 -12.59 -7.03 6.42
C LEU A 43 -13.86 -6.19 6.25
N CYS A 44 -13.71 -4.90 5.95
CA CYS A 44 -14.86 -4.02 5.74
C CYS A 44 -15.72 -4.49 4.56
N SER A 45 -15.08 -4.90 3.47
CA SER A 45 -15.77 -5.40 2.28
C SER A 45 -16.49 -6.72 2.55
N ALA A 46 -15.84 -7.66 3.24
CA ALA A 46 -16.44 -8.95 3.61
C ALA A 46 -17.67 -8.78 4.52
N VAL A 47 -17.55 -7.91 5.53
CA VAL A 47 -18.64 -7.64 6.47
C VAL A 47 -19.80 -6.92 5.79
N THR A 48 -19.52 -5.94 4.91
CA THR A 48 -20.56 -5.26 4.14
C THR A 48 -21.29 -6.21 3.21
N PHE A 49 -20.55 -7.11 2.55
CA PHE A 49 -21.12 -8.17 1.74
C PHE A 49 -22.02 -9.10 2.55
N ALA A 50 -21.55 -9.62 3.69
CA ALA A 50 -22.34 -10.46 4.58
C ALA A 50 -23.61 -9.75 5.09
N ASN A 51 -23.53 -8.44 5.35
CA ASN A 51 -24.68 -7.65 5.77
C ASN A 51 -25.76 -7.53 4.68
N SER A 52 -25.41 -7.69 3.41
CA SER A 52 -26.38 -7.70 2.31
C SER A 52 -27.39 -8.85 2.44
N TRP A 53 -27.02 -9.97 3.09
CA TRP A 53 -27.94 -11.08 3.39
C TRP A 53 -28.69 -10.88 4.71
N TRP A 54 -27.99 -10.45 5.77
CA TRP A 54 -28.58 -10.36 7.11
C TRP A 54 -29.36 -9.07 7.40
N ARG A 55 -29.19 -8.01 6.59
CA ARG A 55 -29.91 -6.73 6.69
C ARG A 55 -29.87 -6.11 8.10
N ILE A 56 -28.75 -6.22 8.81
CA ILE A 56 -28.57 -5.65 10.13
C ILE A 56 -28.12 -4.19 9.97
N SER A 57 -28.87 -3.25 10.53
CA SER A 57 -28.66 -1.80 10.33
C SER A 57 -27.31 -1.28 10.86
N TRP A 58 -26.78 -1.87 11.93
CA TRP A 58 -25.51 -1.42 12.54
C TRP A 58 -24.29 -1.76 11.66
N LEU A 59 -24.36 -2.85 10.90
CA LEU A 59 -23.27 -3.34 10.03
C LEU A 59 -23.02 -2.43 8.80
N ASN A 60 -23.93 -1.50 8.48
CA ASN A 60 -23.67 -0.49 7.45
C ASN A 60 -22.63 0.57 7.89
N GLN A 61 -22.39 0.71 9.20
CA GLN A 61 -21.41 1.66 9.74
C GLN A 61 -19.97 1.12 9.68
N VAL A 62 -19.74 -0.06 9.12
CA VAL A 62 -18.43 -0.72 9.05
C VAL A 62 -17.38 0.13 8.34
N TRP A 63 -17.77 0.98 7.39
CA TRP A 63 -16.85 1.92 6.73
C TRP A 63 -16.31 3.01 7.67
N TRP A 64 -16.89 3.24 8.86
CA TRP A 64 -16.23 4.07 9.88
C TRP A 64 -14.93 3.44 10.40
N LEU A 65 -14.79 2.11 10.35
CA LEU A 65 -13.55 1.44 10.72
C LEU A 65 -12.39 1.82 9.80
N THR A 66 -12.64 2.13 8.51
CA THR A 66 -11.58 2.59 7.62
C THR A 66 -11.06 3.97 8.02
N LEU A 67 -11.94 4.85 8.51
CA LEU A 67 -11.55 6.16 9.06
C LEU A 67 -10.76 6.00 10.35
N ILE A 68 -11.20 5.12 11.25
CA ILE A 68 -10.46 4.83 12.50
C ILE A 68 -9.10 4.20 12.18
N ALA A 69 -9.02 3.30 11.20
CA ALA A 69 -7.77 2.65 10.76
C ALA A 69 -6.79 3.60 10.06
N LEU A 70 -7.28 4.74 9.54
CA LEU A 70 -6.43 5.79 8.99
C LEU A 70 -5.49 6.37 10.06
N VAL A 71 -5.93 6.48 11.32
CA VAL A 71 -5.14 7.02 12.43
C VAL A 71 -3.89 6.17 12.73
N PRO A 72 -3.99 4.85 13.03
CA PRO A 72 -2.82 4.01 13.22
C PRO A 72 -1.97 3.90 11.94
N GLN A 73 -2.58 3.94 10.75
CA GLN A 73 -1.84 3.95 9.48
C GLN A 73 -0.92 5.18 9.37
N VAL A 74 -1.42 6.37 9.70
CA VAL A 74 -0.63 7.61 9.71
C VAL A 74 0.45 7.58 10.79
N ILE A 75 0.14 7.08 11.99
CA ILE A 75 1.12 6.96 13.09
C ILE A 75 2.26 6.02 12.68
N ILE A 76 1.95 4.87 12.08
CA ILE A 76 2.95 3.91 11.59
C ILE A 76 3.79 4.54 10.48
N SER A 77 3.15 5.22 9.53
CA SER A 77 3.86 5.92 8.45
C SER A 77 4.85 6.97 8.98
N ILE A 78 4.46 7.77 9.98
CA ILE A 78 5.34 8.77 10.61
C ILE A 78 6.47 8.09 11.39
N ARG A 79 6.21 6.96 12.04
CA ARG A 79 7.25 6.20 12.75
C ARG A 79 8.25 5.60 11.77
N GLU A 80 7.78 4.97 10.69
CA GLU A 80 8.62 4.39 9.65
C GLU A 80 9.45 5.47 8.94
N SER A 81 8.86 6.65 8.68
CA SER A 81 9.60 7.78 8.09
C SER A 81 10.70 8.34 9.00
N LYS A 82 10.56 8.24 10.32
CA LYS A 82 11.60 8.67 11.29
C LYS A 82 12.74 7.66 11.43
N VAL A 83 12.48 6.37 11.16
CA VAL A 83 13.49 5.31 11.19
C VAL A 83 14.31 5.31 9.89
N GLN A 84 13.71 5.71 8.77
CA GLN A 84 14.39 5.87 7.49
C GLN A 84 15.35 7.08 7.49
N LYS A 85 16.62 6.84 7.81
CA LYS A 85 17.67 7.89 7.85
C LYS A 85 18.13 8.39 6.47
N PHE A 86 17.75 7.74 5.38
CA PHE A 86 18.07 8.16 4.01
C PHE A 86 16.88 7.88 3.09
N LYS A 87 16.27 8.94 2.53
CA LYS A 87 15.34 8.81 1.40
C LYS A 87 16.14 8.63 0.11
N SER A 88 15.82 7.59 -0.64
CA SER A 88 16.30 7.42 -2.00
C SER A 88 15.44 8.22 -2.98
N HIS A 89 15.94 8.50 -4.19
CA HIS A 89 15.15 9.15 -5.24
C HIS A 89 13.87 8.38 -5.59
N THR A 90 13.85 7.06 -5.40
CA THR A 90 12.66 6.22 -5.61
C THR A 90 11.59 6.43 -4.52
N ASP A 91 11.99 6.81 -3.31
CA ASP A 91 11.05 7.05 -2.20
C ASP A 91 10.30 8.37 -2.37
N ASP A 92 10.95 9.39 -2.95
CA ASP A 92 10.31 10.67 -3.26
C ASP A 92 9.30 10.52 -4.40
N ALA A 93 9.65 9.77 -5.45
CA ALA A 93 8.72 9.42 -6.52
C ALA A 93 7.51 8.64 -5.98
N MET A 94 7.73 7.66 -5.10
CA MET A 94 6.66 6.88 -4.49
C MET A 94 5.76 7.75 -3.62
N SER A 95 6.34 8.67 -2.84
CA SER A 95 5.59 9.65 -2.05
C SER A 95 4.68 10.52 -2.93
N GLY A 96 5.18 10.98 -4.08
CA GLY A 96 4.39 11.73 -5.06
C GLY A 96 3.20 10.92 -5.59
N ILE A 97 3.42 9.64 -5.92
CA ILE A 97 2.36 8.73 -6.38
C ILE A 97 1.27 8.57 -5.32
N TRP A 98 1.65 8.34 -4.07
CA TRP A 98 0.67 8.18 -2.98
C TRP A 98 -0.11 9.45 -2.66
N ILE A 99 0.54 10.63 -2.68
CA ILE A 99 -0.15 11.90 -2.52
C ILE A 99 -1.14 12.11 -3.66
N SER A 100 -0.73 11.85 -4.91
CA SER A 100 -1.60 11.98 -6.07
C SER A 100 -2.80 11.03 -5.99
N PHE A 101 -2.59 9.79 -5.54
CA PHE A 101 -3.65 8.82 -5.30
C PHE A 101 -4.62 9.30 -4.21
N GLY A 102 -4.12 9.80 -3.08
CA GLY A 102 -4.96 10.34 -2.00
C GLY A 102 -5.82 11.51 -2.46
N VAL A 103 -5.24 12.45 -3.22
CA VAL A 103 -5.97 13.58 -3.82
C VAL A 103 -7.02 13.08 -4.82
N ALA A 104 -6.66 12.14 -5.69
CA ALA A 104 -7.59 11.58 -6.67
C ALA A 104 -8.78 10.85 -6.02
N ILE A 105 -8.54 10.07 -4.97
CA ILE A 105 -9.61 9.41 -4.19
C ILE A 105 -10.52 10.43 -3.52
N PHE A 106 -9.96 11.51 -2.96
CA PHE A 106 -10.76 12.57 -2.34
C PHE A 106 -11.66 13.27 -3.37
N LEU A 107 -11.09 13.67 -4.52
CA LEU A 107 -11.84 14.30 -5.61
C LEU A 107 -12.91 13.36 -6.18
N LEU A 108 -12.58 12.08 -6.37
CA LEU A 108 -13.53 11.08 -6.85
C LEU A 108 -14.67 10.90 -5.84
N THR A 109 -14.37 10.79 -4.55
CA THR A 109 -15.37 10.69 -3.48
C THR A 109 -16.30 11.89 -3.50
N PHE A 110 -15.75 13.10 -3.63
CA PHE A 110 -16.56 14.32 -3.74
C PHE A 110 -17.46 14.29 -4.99
N TYR A 111 -16.91 13.94 -6.15
CA TYR A 111 -17.65 13.81 -7.41
C TYR A 111 -18.80 12.80 -7.30
N THR A 112 -18.55 11.61 -6.75
CA THR A 112 -19.57 10.57 -6.61
C THR A 112 -20.66 10.94 -5.62
N ASN A 113 -20.33 11.71 -4.58
CA ASN A 113 -21.33 12.21 -3.62
C ASN A 113 -22.25 13.27 -4.24
N VAL A 114 -21.72 14.13 -5.11
CA VAL A 114 -22.51 15.18 -5.78
C VAL A 114 -23.38 14.60 -6.90
N VAL A 115 -22.79 13.79 -7.79
CA VAL A 115 -23.47 13.25 -8.97
C VAL A 115 -24.33 12.02 -8.65
N LYS A 116 -24.09 11.37 -7.49
CA LYS A 116 -24.75 10.11 -7.09
C LYS A 116 -24.69 9.05 -8.19
N SER A 117 -23.55 8.98 -8.90
CA SER A 117 -23.36 8.04 -10.00
C SER A 117 -23.41 6.61 -9.50
N GLU A 118 -24.36 5.83 -10.01
CA GLU A 118 -24.32 4.37 -9.93
C GLU A 118 -23.11 3.87 -10.74
N GLY A 119 -22.42 2.82 -10.27
CA GLY A 119 -21.24 2.26 -10.94
C GLY A 119 -19.89 2.94 -10.62
N SER A 120 -19.82 3.80 -9.61
CA SER A 120 -18.57 4.48 -9.22
C SER A 120 -17.46 3.55 -8.72
N ALA A 121 -17.78 2.29 -8.35
CA ALA A 121 -16.83 1.28 -7.89
C ALA A 121 -15.67 1.05 -8.86
N CYS A 122 -15.94 1.08 -10.18
CA CYS A 122 -14.93 0.92 -11.22
C CYS A 122 -13.81 1.98 -11.10
N LEU A 123 -14.21 3.24 -10.90
CA LEU A 123 -13.28 4.35 -10.80
C LEU A 123 -12.37 4.23 -9.57
N PHE A 124 -12.93 3.78 -8.44
CA PHE A 124 -12.14 3.51 -7.24
C PHE A 124 -11.16 2.36 -7.46
N LEU A 125 -11.56 1.27 -8.12
CA LEU A 125 -10.67 0.12 -8.40
C LEU A 125 -9.54 0.48 -9.37
N ILE A 126 -9.82 1.30 -10.38
CA ILE A 126 -8.79 1.84 -11.31
C ILE A 126 -7.75 2.65 -10.53
N LEU A 127 -8.22 3.62 -9.74
CA LEU A 127 -7.34 4.45 -8.92
C LEU A 127 -6.54 3.59 -7.93
N TYR A 128 -7.17 2.59 -7.31
CA TYR A 128 -6.52 1.72 -6.31
C TYR A 128 -5.41 0.86 -6.90
N GLY A 129 -5.56 0.40 -8.15
CA GLY A 129 -4.54 -0.39 -8.84
C GLY A 129 -3.27 0.39 -9.18
N MET A 130 -3.35 1.71 -9.40
CA MET A 130 -2.21 2.54 -9.80
C MET A 130 -1.07 2.60 -8.77
N PRO A 131 -1.29 3.01 -7.51
CA PRO A 131 -0.22 3.04 -6.51
C PRO A 131 0.29 1.63 -6.23
N THR A 132 -0.58 0.61 -6.18
CA THR A 132 -0.15 -0.78 -5.97
C THR A 132 0.79 -1.27 -7.07
N PHE A 133 0.42 -1.06 -8.34
CA PHE A 133 1.24 -1.45 -9.48
C PHE A 133 2.57 -0.68 -9.49
N ALA A 134 2.53 0.63 -9.24
CA ALA A 134 3.73 1.45 -9.17
C ALA A 134 4.66 1.02 -8.02
N THR A 135 4.12 0.73 -6.83
CA THR A 135 4.89 0.18 -5.71
C THR A 135 5.52 -1.15 -6.10
N GLY A 136 4.77 -2.05 -6.76
CA GLY A 136 5.31 -3.30 -7.28
C GLY A 136 6.47 -3.10 -8.27
N TYR A 137 6.35 -2.15 -9.19
CA TYR A 137 7.39 -1.89 -10.20
C TYR A 137 8.64 -1.23 -9.61
N THR A 138 8.48 -0.21 -8.78
CA THR A 138 9.59 0.52 -8.15
C THR A 138 10.37 -0.37 -7.19
N HIS A 139 9.69 -1.19 -6.39
CA HIS A 139 10.34 -2.10 -5.43
C HIS A 139 10.63 -3.49 -6.02
N ARG A 140 10.41 -3.71 -7.33
CA ARG A 140 10.57 -4.99 -8.04
C ARG A 140 9.87 -6.16 -7.34
N PHE A 141 8.70 -5.89 -6.77
CA PHE A 141 7.91 -6.84 -6.00
C PHE A 141 6.70 -7.32 -6.79
N THR A 142 6.90 -8.40 -7.54
CA THR A 142 5.91 -9.01 -8.45
C THR A 142 4.53 -9.26 -7.83
N PRO A 143 4.38 -9.69 -6.56
CA PRO A 143 3.06 -9.86 -5.95
C PRO A 143 2.19 -8.59 -5.98
N MET A 144 2.78 -7.40 -5.79
CA MET A 144 2.04 -6.14 -5.90
C MET A 144 1.73 -5.75 -7.35
N ILE A 145 2.59 -6.09 -8.31
CA ILE A 145 2.30 -5.89 -9.75
C ILE A 145 1.07 -6.69 -10.15
N ILE A 146 1.04 -7.98 -9.78
CA ILE A 146 -0.11 -8.86 -10.03
C ILE A 146 -1.35 -8.32 -9.31
N GLY A 147 -1.22 -7.88 -8.07
CA GLY A 147 -2.30 -7.26 -7.31
C GLY A 147 -2.91 -6.04 -8.02
N GLY A 148 -2.07 -5.14 -8.55
CA GLY A 148 -2.54 -3.98 -9.32
C GLY A 148 -3.27 -4.37 -10.61
N ILE A 149 -2.79 -5.38 -11.33
CA ILE A 149 -3.47 -5.91 -12.53
C ILE A 149 -4.82 -6.52 -12.15
N ILE A 150 -4.89 -7.27 -11.05
CA ILE A 150 -6.16 -7.83 -10.54
C ILE A 150 -7.15 -6.71 -10.22
N CYS A 151 -6.71 -5.60 -9.62
CA CYS A 151 -7.58 -4.44 -9.37
C CYS A 151 -8.21 -3.91 -10.67
N TRP A 152 -7.45 -3.82 -11.76
CA TRP A 152 -7.97 -3.36 -13.05
C TRP A 152 -8.90 -4.38 -13.71
N VAL A 153 -8.61 -5.68 -13.59
CA VAL A 153 -9.54 -6.72 -14.03
C VAL A 153 -10.86 -6.63 -13.25
N CYS A 154 -10.79 -6.48 -11.92
CA CYS A 154 -11.97 -6.25 -11.08
C CYS A 154 -12.72 -4.97 -11.49
N ALA A 155 -12.02 -3.90 -11.88
CA ALA A 155 -12.66 -2.67 -12.34
C ALA A 155 -13.45 -2.87 -13.64
N ILE A 156 -12.94 -3.66 -14.58
CA ILE A 156 -13.67 -4.01 -15.80
C ILE A 156 -14.93 -4.80 -15.46
N VAL A 157 -14.81 -5.79 -14.56
CA VAL A 157 -15.96 -6.58 -14.10
C VAL A 157 -16.98 -5.69 -13.38
N SER A 158 -16.52 -4.71 -12.60
CA SER A 158 -17.40 -3.85 -11.80
C SER A 158 -18.32 -2.95 -12.65
N VAL A 159 -18.01 -2.74 -13.93
CA VAL A 159 -18.88 -1.98 -14.86
C VAL A 159 -20.19 -2.72 -15.11
N TYR A 160 -20.18 -4.05 -15.03
CA TYR A 160 -21.32 -4.89 -15.37
C TYR A 160 -22.05 -5.46 -14.15
N THR A 161 -21.61 -5.12 -12.94
CA THR A 161 -22.16 -5.67 -11.70
C THR A 161 -22.96 -4.67 -10.89
N SER A 162 -23.79 -5.21 -9.98
CA SER A 162 -24.52 -4.44 -9.00
C SER A 162 -23.65 -4.13 -7.77
N SER A 163 -24.08 -3.15 -6.98
CA SER A 163 -23.34 -2.68 -5.79
C SER A 163 -23.00 -3.77 -4.77
N GLN A 164 -23.72 -4.90 -4.77
CA GLN A 164 -23.44 -6.03 -3.87
C GLN A 164 -22.19 -6.80 -4.29
N ILE A 165 -22.03 -7.05 -5.59
CA ILE A 165 -20.88 -7.78 -6.12
C ILE A 165 -19.64 -6.89 -6.12
N ASP A 166 -19.80 -5.57 -6.24
CA ASP A 166 -18.69 -4.62 -6.13
C ASP A 166 -17.94 -4.75 -4.80
N PHE A 167 -18.62 -5.07 -3.70
CA PHE A 167 -17.95 -5.33 -2.41
C PHE A 167 -17.07 -6.58 -2.46
N ILE A 168 -17.44 -7.63 -3.19
CA ILE A 168 -16.56 -8.80 -3.41
C ILE A 168 -15.35 -8.39 -4.24
N LEU A 169 -15.56 -7.56 -5.25
CA LEU A 169 -14.46 -7.08 -6.11
C LEU A 169 -13.45 -6.25 -5.30
N PHE A 170 -13.91 -5.39 -4.39
CA PHE A 170 -13.06 -4.69 -3.43
C PHE A 170 -12.34 -5.64 -2.47
N PHE A 171 -13.02 -6.68 -1.99
CA PHE A 171 -12.39 -7.71 -1.16
C PHE A 171 -11.23 -8.39 -1.89
N LEU A 172 -11.46 -8.86 -3.12
CA LEU A 172 -10.45 -9.52 -3.95
C LEU A 172 -9.29 -8.57 -4.26
N ALA A 173 -9.60 -7.34 -4.67
CA ALA A 173 -8.61 -6.30 -4.94
C ALA A 173 -7.73 -6.06 -3.70
N ALA A 174 -8.31 -5.79 -2.53
CA ALA A 174 -7.55 -5.53 -1.30
C ALA A 174 -6.72 -6.75 -0.86
N PHE A 175 -7.26 -7.96 -1.02
CA PHE A 175 -6.56 -9.19 -0.68
C PHE A 175 -5.29 -9.37 -1.52
N PHE A 176 -5.41 -9.28 -2.85
CA PHE A 176 -4.27 -9.49 -3.75
C PHE A 176 -3.32 -8.30 -3.84
N ALA A 177 -3.82 -7.07 -3.70
CA ALA A 177 -3.01 -5.86 -3.81
C ALA A 177 -2.18 -5.55 -2.56
N TRP A 178 -2.69 -5.87 -1.36
CA TRP A 178 -2.08 -5.41 -0.12
C TRP A 178 -1.95 -6.49 0.95
N PHE A 179 -2.98 -7.31 1.15
CA PHE A 179 -2.96 -8.31 2.23
C PHE A 179 -1.96 -9.45 1.96
N LEU A 180 -2.06 -10.10 0.79
CA LEU A 180 -1.17 -11.20 0.40
C LEU A 180 0.29 -10.71 0.25
N PRO A 181 0.58 -9.60 -0.47
CA PRO A 181 1.94 -9.06 -0.52
C PRO A 181 2.48 -8.66 0.86
N GLY A 182 1.63 -8.12 1.73
CA GLY A 182 1.97 -7.78 3.11
C GLY A 182 2.33 -9.00 3.97
N LEU A 183 1.62 -10.12 3.81
CA LEU A 183 1.94 -11.38 4.51
C LEU A 183 3.31 -11.92 4.09
N ILE A 184 3.57 -11.89 2.77
CA ILE A 184 4.86 -12.30 2.20
C ILE A 184 5.97 -11.43 2.79
N LEU A 185 5.83 -10.11 2.75
CA LEU A 185 6.84 -9.17 3.25
C LEU A 185 7.10 -9.35 4.75
N ARG A 186 6.04 -9.51 5.55
CA ARG A 186 6.16 -9.77 7.00
C ARG A 186 6.86 -11.10 7.29
N SER A 187 6.59 -12.15 6.50
CA SER A 187 7.25 -13.45 6.67
C SER A 187 8.76 -13.37 6.42
N HIS A 188 9.18 -12.62 5.40
CA HIS A 188 10.60 -12.37 5.10
C HIS A 188 11.26 -11.53 6.19
N TYR A 189 10.57 -10.51 6.69
CA TYR A 189 11.04 -9.67 7.78
C TYR A 189 11.30 -10.46 9.07
N LEU A 190 10.36 -11.31 9.49
CA LEU A 190 10.51 -12.15 10.69
C LEU A 190 11.64 -13.17 10.56
N LYS A 191 11.81 -13.79 9.39
CA LYS A 191 12.92 -14.72 9.13
C LYS A 191 14.28 -14.03 9.22
N LYS A 192 14.42 -12.82 8.67
CA LYS A 192 15.66 -12.04 8.78
C LYS A 192 15.95 -11.66 10.24
N ARG A 193 14.93 -11.31 11.03
CA ARG A 193 15.09 -10.92 12.43
C ARG A 193 15.42 -12.10 13.36
N ALA A 194 15.01 -13.32 13.02
CA ALA A 194 15.33 -14.53 13.78
C ALA A 194 16.74 -15.08 13.51
N ASN A 195 17.36 -14.68 12.39
CA ASN A 195 18.71 -15.09 11.98
C ASN A 195 19.80 -14.05 12.36
N VAL A 196 19.44 -13.04 13.16
CA VAL A 196 20.32 -12.00 13.72
C VAL A 196 20.31 -12.15 15.23
#